data_AF-A0A150A1X1-F1
#
_entry.id   AF-A0A150A1X1-F1
#
_cell.length_a   1.000
_cell.length_b   1.000
_cell.length_c   1.000
_cell.angle_alpha   90.00
_cell.angle_beta   90.00
_cell.angle_gamma   90.00
#
_symmetry.space_group_name_H-M   'P 1'
#
loop_
_entity.id
_entity.type
_entity.pdbx_description
1 polymer ?
#
loop_
_entity_poly.entity_id
_entity_poly.type
_entity_poly.pdbx_seq_one_letter_code
_entity_poly.pdbx_strand_id
1 'polypeptide(L)' 'MSTEDKALLDYARIWAPYGGPRRGDILVEFGMTPAHFYTHLRRILDSRFLGTNKFAPGELVRLHAVVNAQPGPP' A
#
# COMPACT_ATOMS: atom_id res chain seq x y z
N MET A 1 -2.61 0.88 -15.09
CA MET A 1 -1.96 0.18 -13.96
C MET A 1 -0.71 -0.46 -14.47
N SER A 2 0.42 0.07 -14.01
CA SER A 2 1.75 -0.49 -14.25
C SER A 2 1.93 -1.79 -13.48
N THR A 3 2.88 -2.63 -13.91
CA THR A 3 3.24 -3.87 -13.19
C THR A 3 3.69 -3.57 -11.76
N GLU A 4 4.36 -2.44 -11.57
CA GLU A 4 4.81 -1.95 -10.27
C GLU A 4 3.64 -1.64 -9.32
N ASP A 5 2.58 -0.98 -9.80
CA ASP A 5 1.37 -0.69 -9.00
C ASP A 5 0.73 -1.96 -8.45
N LYS A 6 0.73 -3.03 -9.26
CA LYS A 6 0.18 -4.33 -8.86
C LYS A 6 1.07 -4.99 -7.82
N ALA A 7 2.40 -4.94 -7.97
CA ALA A 7 3.34 -5.50 -7.02
C ALA A 7 3.28 -4.79 -5.67
N LEU A 8 3.24 -3.45 -5.67
CA LEU A 8 3.04 -2.61 -4.47
C LEU A 8 1.78 -3.02 -3.69
N LEU A 9 0.69 -3.21 -4.42
CA LEU A 9 -0.61 -3.52 -3.85
C LEU A 9 -0.69 -4.98 -3.34
N ASP A 10 -0.15 -5.93 -4.08
CA ASP A 10 -0.08 -7.33 -3.67
C ASP A 10 0.78 -7.48 -2.40
N TYR A 11 1.91 -6.78 -2.35
CA TYR A 11 2.78 -6.74 -1.19
C TYR A 11 2.06 -6.14 0.02
N ALA A 12 1.39 -5.00 -0.14
CA ALA A 12 0.60 -4.40 0.94
C ALA A 12 -0.53 -5.33 1.42
N ARG A 13 -1.11 -6.14 0.54
CA ARG A 13 -2.17 -7.11 0.86
C ARG A 13 -1.65 -8.28 1.70
N ILE A 14 -0.48 -8.82 1.36
CA ILE A 14 0.19 -9.88 2.13
C ILE A 14 0.46 -9.40 3.57
N TRP A 15 0.86 -8.15 3.71
CA TRP A 15 1.22 -7.56 4.99
C TRP A 15 0.04 -6.89 5.74
N ALA A 16 -1.13 -6.78 5.12
CA ALA A 16 -2.34 -6.20 5.72
C ALA A 16 -2.75 -6.83 7.07
N PRO A 17 -2.76 -8.17 7.26
CA PRO A 17 -3.08 -8.76 8.55
C PRO A 17 -2.00 -8.49 9.63
N TYR A 18 -0.79 -8.11 9.23
CA TYR A 18 0.34 -7.84 10.13
C TYR A 18 0.53 -6.35 10.45
N GLY A 19 -0.36 -5.48 9.96
CA GLY A 19 -0.24 -4.02 10.15
C GLY A 19 0.67 -3.31 9.15
N GLY A 20 1.09 -4.01 8.08
CA GLY A 20 1.87 -3.45 6.99
C GLY A 20 3.33 -3.92 6.92
N PRO A 21 3.98 -3.74 5.77
CA PRO A 21 5.36 -4.17 5.57
C PRO A 21 6.34 -3.33 6.38
N ARG A 22 7.45 -3.93 6.83
CA ARG A 22 8.48 -3.23 7.62
C ARG A 22 9.34 -2.36 6.70
N ARG A 23 9.91 -1.30 7.28
CA ARG A 23 10.72 -0.31 6.54
C ARG A 23 11.92 -0.91 5.81
N GLY A 24 12.60 -1.88 6.44
CA GLY A 24 13.77 -2.56 5.86
C GLY A 24 13.40 -3.42 4.66
N ASP A 25 12.31 -4.19 4.77
CA ASP A 25 11.83 -5.06 3.69
C ASP A 25 11.39 -4.25 2.45
N ILE A 26 10.75 -3.09 2.63
CA ILE A 26 10.35 -2.23 1.50
C ILE A 26 11.57 -1.75 0.70
N LEU A 27 12.66 -1.39 1.39
CA LEU A 27 13.89 -0.93 0.74
C LEU A 27 14.59 -2.08 0.00
N VAL A 28 14.56 -3.30 0.56
CA VAL A 28 15.16 -4.48 -0.08
C VAL A 28 14.36 -4.93 -1.30
N GLU A 29 13.04 -5.01 -1.18
CA GLU A 29 12.17 -5.55 -2.24
C GLU A 29 11.93 -4.56 -3.38
N PHE A 30 11.77 -3.27 -3.06
CA PHE A 30 11.38 -2.24 -4.04
C PHE A 30 12.45 -1.18 -4.29
N GLY A 31 13.58 -1.21 -3.55
CA GLY A 31 14.63 -0.21 -3.69
C GLY A 31 14.21 1.22 -3.33
N MET A 32 13.07 1.39 -2.64
CA MET A 32 12.48 2.70 -2.37
C MET A 32 12.30 2.95 -0.87
N THR A 33 12.18 4.22 -0.50
CA THR A 33 11.89 4.58 0.88
C THR A 33 10.45 4.19 1.25
N PRO A 34 10.20 3.82 2.53
CA PRO A 34 8.86 3.50 3.00
C PRO A 34 7.85 4.63 2.73
N ALA A 35 8.27 5.89 2.88
CA ALA A 35 7.43 7.04 2.61
C ALA A 35 6.96 7.08 1.14
N HIS A 36 7.85 6.78 0.20
CA HIS A 36 7.51 6.71 -1.22
C HIS A 36 6.55 5.54 -1.50
N PHE A 37 6.80 4.37 -0.91
CA PHE A 37 5.92 3.20 -1.01
C PHE A 37 4.48 3.52 -0.55
N TYR A 38 4.30 4.07 0.66
CA TYR A 38 2.97 4.38 1.17
C TYR A 38 2.27 5.51 0.42
N THR A 39 3.03 6.52 -0.02
CA THR A 39 2.50 7.61 -0.85
C THR A 39 1.99 7.08 -2.19
N HIS A 40 2.75 6.18 -2.81
CA HIS A 40 2.36 5.53 -4.06
C HIS A 40 1.14 4.62 -3.85
N LEU A 41 1.14 3.81 -2.79
CA LEU A 41 0.00 2.96 -2.43
C LEU A 41 -1.27 3.79 -2.21
N ARG A 42 -1.17 4.94 -1.52
CA ARG A 42 -2.29 5.86 -1.33
C ARG A 42 -2.85 6.37 -2.66
N ARG A 43 -1.98 6.79 -3.59
CA ARG A 43 -2.40 7.25 -4.93
C ARG A 43 -3.11 6.15 -5.72
N ILE A 44 -2.59 4.92 -5.66
CA ILE A 44 -3.21 3.76 -6.33
C ILE A 44 -4.59 3.47 -5.74
N LEU A 45 -4.72 3.51 -4.40
CA LEU A 45 -5.98 3.30 -3.70
C LEU A 45 -7.00 4.40 -4.01
N ASP A 46 -6.56 5.66 -3.99
CA ASP A 46 -7.40 6.84 -4.29
C ASP A 46 -7.91 6.81 -5.74
N SER A 47 -7.01 6.53 -6.69
CA SER A 47 -7.36 6.35 -8.10
C SER A 47 -8.35 5.19 -8.33
N ARG A 48 -8.24 4.09 -7.57
CA ARG A 48 -9.20 2.97 -7.62
C ARG A 48 -10.50 3.22 -6.87
N PHE A 49 -10.51 4.10 -5.87
CA PHE A 49 -11.74 4.48 -5.19
C PHE A 49 -12.64 5.30 -6.12
N LEU A 50 -12.02 6.15 -6.95
CA LEU A 50 -12.71 6.94 -7.96
C LEU A 50 -13.07 6.11 -9.22
N GLY A 51 -12.26 5.11 -9.57
CA GLY A 51 -12.45 4.22 -10.72
C GLY A 51 -13.02 2.85 -10.34
N THR A 52 -14.35 2.74 -10.32
CA THR A 52 -15.14 1.50 -10.48
C THR A 52 -14.48 0.18 -10.04
N ASN A 53 -14.75 -0.20 -8.79
CA ASN A 53 -15.06 -1.57 -8.35
C ASN A 53 -14.03 -2.71 -8.65
N LYS A 54 -12.97 -2.83 -7.84
CA LYS A 54 -12.16 -4.08 -7.77
C LYS A 54 -11.65 -4.49 -6.38
N PHE A 55 -12.23 -3.97 -5.30
CA PHE A 55 -11.87 -4.40 -3.95
C PHE A 55 -13.11 -4.67 -3.11
N ALA A 56 -13.08 -5.72 -2.31
CA ALA A 56 -14.05 -5.88 -1.23
C ALA A 56 -13.89 -4.71 -0.24
N PRO A 57 -14.98 -4.14 0.30
CA PRO A 57 -14.90 -3.01 1.23
C PRO A 57 -14.01 -3.28 2.44
N GLY A 58 -13.96 -4.53 2.94
CA GLY A 58 -13.04 -4.91 4.03
C GLY A 58 -11.56 -4.89 3.65
N GLU A 59 -11.22 -5.06 2.37
CA GLU A 59 -9.84 -5.01 1.90
C GLU A 59 -9.33 -3.57 1.80
N LEU A 60 -10.17 -2.66 1.30
CA LEU A 60 -9.87 -1.22 1.28
C LEU A 60 -9.68 -0.66 2.69
N VAL A 61 -10.55 -1.02 3.63
CA VAL A 61 -10.43 -0.56 5.02
C VAL A 61 -9.11 -1.04 5.63
N ARG A 62 -8.69 -2.28 5.37
CA ARG A 62 -7.41 -2.81 5.86
C ARG A 62 -6.20 -2.12 5.22
N LEU A 63 -6.20 -1.95 3.90
CA LEU A 63 -5.10 -1.28 3.20
C LEU A 63 -5.02 0.20 3.61
N HIS A 64 -6.16 0.86 3.78
CA HIS A 64 -6.21 2.24 4.27
C HIS A 64 -5.74 2.32 5.73
N ALA A 65 -6.15 1.38 6.59
CA ALA A 65 -5.66 1.28 7.97
C ALA A 65 -4.14 1.07 8.03
N VAL A 66 -3.56 0.27 7.13
CA VAL A 66 -2.09 0.10 7.03
C VAL A 66 -1.41 1.42 6.64
N VAL A 67 -2.00 2.16 5.69
CA VAL A 67 -1.42 3.45 5.23
C VAL A 67 -1.51 4.53 6.31
N ASN A 68 -2.61 4.62 7.08
CA ASN A 68 -2.70 5.56 8.21
C ASN A 68 -1.99 5.03 9.47
N ALA A 69 -1.82 3.71 9.56
CA ALA A 69 -1.05 2.92 10.52
C ALA A 69 0.39 3.40 10.74
N GLN A 70 1.01 3.85 9.64
CA GLN A 70 2.42 4.18 9.63
C GLN A 70 2.62 5.64 10.03
N PRO A 71 3.44 5.91 11.07
CA PRO A 71 3.81 7.28 11.38
C PRO A 71 4.49 7.86 10.16
N GLY A 72 3.95 9.01 9.69
CA GLY A 72 4.55 9.78 8.60
C GLY A 72 6.04 10.02 8.86
N PRO A 73 6.85 10.19 7.80
CA PRO A 73 8.27 10.46 7.98
C PRO A 73 8.45 11.69 8.90
N PRO A 74 9.45 11.66 9.80
CA PRO A 74 9.78 12.80 10.65
C PRO A 74 10.19 14.02 9.81
#